data_AF-A0A5Z7WZQ4-F1
#
_entry.id   AF-A0A5Z7WZQ4-F1
#
_cell.length_a   1.000
_cell.length_b   1.000
_cell.length_c   1.000
_cell.angle_alpha   90.00
_cell.angle_beta   90.00
_cell.angle_gamma   90.00
#
_symmetry.space_group_name_H-M   'P 1'
#
loop_
_entity.id
_entity.type
_entity.pdbx_description
1 polymer ?
#
loop_
_entity_poly.entity_id
_entity_poly.type
_entity_poly.pdbx_seq_one_letter_code
_entity_poly.pdbx_strand_id
1 'polypeptide(L)'
;MKEGIYTVVFESSQQSVGEGVVVVNNGKIYGGDIAFTIRGIMKRPVMELEVHYYNREIPSVLGMEEDYWLEMSYCEIGEGRYDFSGHVKGHPERMLKAYAVFLTPLL
;
A
#
# COMPACT_ATOMS: atom_id res chain seq x y z
N MET A 1 -2.32 -9.33 9.60
CA MET A 1 -1.09 -9.71 8.88
C MET A 1 -0.07 -10.13 9.91
N LYS A 2 0.72 -11.16 9.60
CA LYS A 2 1.88 -11.55 10.43
C LYS A 2 2.92 -10.41 10.42
N GLU A 3 3.75 -10.34 11.44
CA GLU A 3 4.91 -9.43 11.40
C GLU A 3 5.94 -9.96 10.41
N GLY A 4 6.53 -9.07 9.61
CA GLY A 4 7.48 -9.45 8.59
C GLY A 4 7.55 -8.50 7.41
N ILE A 5 8.30 -8.92 6.40
CA ILE A 5 8.51 -8.23 5.14
C ILE A 5 7.67 -8.90 4.06
N TYR A 6 7.09 -8.10 3.18
CA TYR A 6 6.17 -8.51 2.13
C TYR A 6 6.60 -7.89 0.79
N THR A 7 6.53 -8.64 -0.30
CA THR A 7 6.42 -8.02 -1.64
C THR A 7 5.00 -7.56 -1.86
N VAL A 8 4.81 -6.47 -2.58
CA VAL A 8 3.50 -5.99 -2.98
C VAL A 8 3.51 -5.65 -4.46
N VAL A 9 2.49 -6.09 -5.18
CA VAL A 9 2.16 -5.60 -6.52
C VAL A 9 0.83 -4.87 -6.45
N PHE A 10 0.66 -3.80 -7.22
CA PHE A 10 -0.55 -2.99 -7.17
C PHE A 10 -0.92 -2.42 -8.53
N GLU A 11 -2.22 -2.22 -8.72
CA GLU A 11 -2.83 -1.64 -9.90
C GLU A 11 -3.79 -0.51 -9.49
N SER A 12 -3.81 0.57 -10.27
CA SER A 12 -4.76 1.68 -10.08
C SER A 12 -5.94 1.58 -11.04
N SER A 13 -7.00 2.35 -10.76
CA SER A 13 -8.12 2.54 -11.69
C SER A 13 -7.72 3.15 -13.04
N GLN A 14 -6.50 3.69 -13.15
CA GLN A 14 -5.95 4.27 -14.38
C GLN A 14 -5.14 3.25 -15.21
N GLN A 15 -5.21 1.95 -14.87
CA GLN A 15 -4.46 0.87 -15.54
C GLN A 15 -2.94 0.99 -15.40
N SER A 16 -2.45 1.83 -14.48
CA SER A 16 -1.04 1.90 -14.11
C SER A 16 -0.74 0.88 -13.02
N VAL A 17 0.44 0.26 -13.11
CA VAL A 17 0.90 -0.77 -12.17
C VAL A 17 2.19 -0.36 -11.49
N GLY A 18 2.45 -0.94 -10.33
CA GLY A 18 3.71 -0.79 -9.62
C GLY A 18 4.00 -1.96 -8.70
N GLU A 19 5.24 -2.00 -8.23
CA GLU A 19 5.75 -3.03 -7.33
C GLU A 19 6.53 -2.37 -6.19
N GLY A 20 6.47 -2.95 -5.01
CA GLY A 20 7.13 -2.41 -3.83
C GLY A 20 7.31 -3.43 -2.71
N VAL A 21 7.76 -2.93 -1.58
CA VAL A 21 7.99 -3.72 -0.37
C VAL A 21 7.27 -3.09 0.81
N VAL A 22 6.67 -3.93 1.64
CA VAL A 22 6.00 -3.53 2.87
C VAL A 22 6.56 -4.29 4.06
N VAL A 23 6.69 -3.59 5.19
CA VAL A 23 7.09 -4.11 6.48
C VAL A 23 5.92 -3.94 7.46
N VAL A 24 5.50 -5.05 8.08
CA VAL A 24 4.52 -5.04 9.16
C VAL A 24 5.25 -5.31 10.48
N ASN A 25 5.17 -4.36 11.40
CA ASN A 25 5.81 -4.43 12.70
C ASN A 25 4.88 -3.84 13.78
N ASN A 26 4.49 -4.65 14.77
CA ASN A 26 3.65 -4.25 15.89
C ASN A 26 2.36 -3.53 15.46
N GLY A 27 1.67 -4.09 14.46
CA GLY A 27 0.43 -3.52 13.92
C GLY A 27 0.64 -2.21 13.14
N LYS A 28 1.88 -1.79 12.89
CA LYS A 28 2.21 -0.67 12.01
C LYS A 28 2.66 -1.21 10.66
N ILE A 29 2.40 -0.43 9.63
CA ILE A 29 2.80 -0.72 8.27
C ILE A 29 3.74 0.38 7.79
N TYR A 30 4.82 -0.02 7.15
CA TYR A 30 5.78 0.85 6.48
C TYR A 30 6.05 0.25 5.11
N GLY A 31 6.37 1.06 4.12
CA GLY A 31 6.74 0.51 2.84
C GLY A 31 7.09 1.57 1.84
N GLY A 32 7.26 1.14 0.60
CA GLY A 32 7.50 2.04 -0.50
C GLY A 32 7.81 1.30 -1.78
N ASP A 33 7.94 2.09 -2.82
CA ASP A 33 8.40 1.72 -4.14
C ASP A 33 9.50 2.70 -4.58
N ILE A 34 9.80 2.73 -5.87
CA ILE A 34 10.83 3.60 -6.47
C ILE A 34 10.53 5.11 -6.37
N ALA A 35 9.32 5.50 -5.99
CA ALA A 35 8.88 6.90 -5.97
C ALA A 35 8.11 7.36 -4.72
N PHE A 36 7.53 6.43 -3.97
CA PHE A 36 6.68 6.71 -2.82
C PHE A 36 7.15 5.94 -1.59
N THR A 37 6.97 6.54 -0.42
CA THR A 37 6.97 5.81 0.85
C THR A 37 5.56 5.82 1.43
N ILE A 38 5.22 4.78 2.19
CA ILE A 38 3.95 4.68 2.90
C ILE A 38 4.20 4.40 4.37
N ARG A 39 3.32 4.94 5.23
CA ARG A 39 3.24 4.52 6.64
C ARG A 39 1.82 4.59 7.15
N GLY A 40 1.49 3.73 8.10
CA GLY A 40 0.17 3.72 8.71
C GLY A 40 0.04 2.74 9.87
N ILE A 41 -1.19 2.58 10.34
CA ILE A 41 -1.54 1.63 11.39
C ILE A 41 -2.57 0.66 10.83
N MET A 42 -2.34 -0.63 11.04
CA MET A 42 -3.23 -1.72 10.65
C MET A 42 -4.50 -1.70 11.50
N LYS A 43 -5.47 -0.87 11.10
CA LYS A 43 -6.81 -0.80 11.69
C LYS A 43 -7.83 -1.53 10.83
N ARG A 44 -8.89 -2.02 11.47
CA ARG A 44 -10.08 -2.57 10.79
C ARG A 44 -11.30 -1.72 11.17
N PRO A 45 -12.29 -1.56 10.28
CA PRO A 45 -12.35 -2.13 8.92
C PRO A 45 -11.49 -1.39 7.88
N VAL A 46 -11.05 -0.17 8.19
CA VAL A 46 -10.27 0.69 7.30
C VAL A 46 -8.94 1.04 7.97
N MET A 47 -7.86 0.97 7.20
CA MET A 47 -6.55 1.52 7.55
C MET A 47 -6.28 2.77 6.71
N GLU A 48 -5.76 3.81 7.37
CA GLU A 48 -5.29 5.02 6.71
C GLU A 48 -3.78 4.91 6.50
N LEU A 49 -3.33 5.13 5.27
CA LEU A 49 -1.91 5.19 4.92
C LEU A 49 -1.56 6.60 4.47
N GLU A 50 -0.56 7.19 5.10
CA GLU A 50 0.10 8.40 4.61
C GLU A 50 1.06 7.99 3.50
N VAL A 51 0.95 8.64 2.35
CA VAL A 51 1.79 8.42 1.18
C VAL A 51 2.63 9.67 0.92
N HIS A 52 3.94 9.51 0.97
CA HIS A 52 4.90 10.58 0.71
C HIS A 52 5.59 10.38 -0.64
N TYR A 53 5.46 11.37 -1.52
CA TYR A 53 5.94 11.34 -2.90
C TYR A 53 7.33 11.99 -3.02
N TYR A 54 8.37 11.18 -2.87
CA TYR A 54 9.74 11.68 -2.77
C TYR A 54 10.47 11.80 -4.11
N ASN A 55 10.10 11.00 -5.12
CA ASN A 55 10.72 11.05 -6.45
C ASN A 55 9.70 11.47 -7.52
N ARG A 56 9.62 12.78 -7.78
CA ARG A 56 8.66 13.35 -8.74
C ARG A 56 9.03 13.12 -10.21
N GLU A 57 10.17 12.52 -10.51
CA GLU A 57 10.53 12.12 -11.89
C GLU A 57 9.72 10.90 -12.36
N ILE A 58 9.16 10.13 -11.43
CA ILE A 58 8.40 8.91 -11.71
C ILE A 58 6.93 9.19 -11.40
N PRO A 59 6.02 9.17 -12.40
CA PRO A 59 4.61 9.49 -12.20
C PRO A 59 3.90 8.57 -11.19
N SER A 60 2.96 9.14 -10.42
CA SER A 60 2.06 8.37 -9.57
C SER A 60 1.17 7.45 -10.39
N VAL A 61 1.03 6.19 -9.97
CA VAL A 61 0.04 5.26 -10.55
C VAL A 61 -1.40 5.76 -10.36
N LEU A 62 -1.64 6.63 -9.38
CA LEU A 62 -2.95 7.23 -9.07
C LEU A 62 -3.11 8.65 -9.64
N GLY A 63 -2.12 9.14 -10.40
CA GLY A 63 -2.10 10.50 -10.96
C GLY A 63 -2.08 11.59 -9.89
N MET A 64 -1.51 11.31 -8.71
CA MET A 64 -1.28 12.30 -7.66
C MET A 64 -0.01 13.11 -7.95
N GLU A 65 -0.03 14.41 -7.66
CA GLU A 65 1.11 15.33 -7.86
C GLU A 65 1.77 15.73 -6.52
N GLU A 66 1.12 15.44 -5.41
CA GLU A 66 1.54 15.79 -4.04
C GLU A 66 1.35 14.59 -3.10
N ASP A 67 1.74 14.75 -1.83
CA ASP A 67 1.48 13.79 -0.77
C ASP A 67 -0.02 13.60 -0.54
N TYR A 68 -0.43 12.40 -0.17
CA TYR A 68 -1.85 12.06 -0.02
C TYR A 68 -2.08 10.95 0.99
N TRP A 69 -3.36 10.70 1.28
CA TRP A 69 -3.79 9.63 2.16
C TRP A 69 -4.58 8.58 1.37
N LEU A 70 -4.33 7.31 1.66
CA LEU A 70 -5.14 6.19 1.20
C LEU A 70 -6.04 5.69 2.32
N GLU A 71 -7.30 5.44 2.00
CA GLU A 71 -8.22 4.68 2.84
C GLU A 71 -8.35 3.27 2.26
N MET A 72 -7.79 2.29 2.96
CA MET A 72 -7.65 0.92 2.47
C MET A 72 -8.34 -0.09 3.39
N SER A 73 -8.89 -1.14 2.80
CA SER A 73 -9.29 -2.36 3.49
C SER A 73 -8.43 -3.52 3.03
N TYR A 74 -8.30 -4.55 3.88
CA TYR A 74 -7.51 -5.73 3.56
C TYR A 74 -8.13 -7.01 4.10
N CYS A 75 -7.95 -8.10 3.35
CA CYS A 75 -8.37 -9.45 3.74
C CYS A 75 -7.24 -10.46 3.48
N GLU A 76 -7.21 -11.51 4.29
CA GLU A 76 -6.32 -12.65 4.07
C GLU A 76 -6.98 -13.61 3.09
N ILE A 77 -6.27 -13.99 2.04
CA ILE A 77 -6.79 -14.87 0.98
C ILE A 77 -6.06 -16.21 0.91
N GLY A 78 -5.01 -16.36 1.71
CA GLY A 78 -4.23 -17.58 1.87
C GLY A 78 -3.13 -17.33 2.89
N GLU A 79 -2.42 -18.38 3.30
CA GLU A 79 -1.36 -18.21 4.28
C GLU A 79 -0.28 -17.23 3.76
N GLY A 80 -0.11 -16.13 4.49
CA GLY A 80 0.86 -15.08 4.14
C GLY A 80 0.49 -14.27 2.89
N ARG A 81 -0.73 -14.38 2.39
CA ARG A 81 -1.21 -13.70 1.17
C ARG A 81 -2.41 -12.81 1.48
N TYR A 82 -2.35 -11.55 1.07
CA TYR A 82 -3.34 -10.56 1.42
C TYR A 82 -3.75 -9.74 0.20
N ASP A 83 -5.05 -9.54 0.05
CA ASP A 83 -5.61 -8.57 -0.89
C ASP A 83 -5.91 -7.27 -0.16
N PHE A 84 -5.67 -6.17 -0.86
CA PHE A 84 -5.96 -4.81 -0.44
C PHE A 84 -6.79 -4.11 -1.49
N SER A 85 -7.72 -3.29 -1.04
CA SER A 85 -8.52 -2.44 -1.92
C SER A 85 -8.87 -1.15 -1.21
N GLY A 86 -8.80 -0.04 -1.92
CA GLY A 86 -9.15 1.25 -1.36
C GLY A 86 -9.01 2.38 -2.37
N HIS A 87 -8.94 3.60 -1.86
CA HIS A 87 -8.89 4.81 -2.68
C HIS A 87 -8.16 5.93 -1.98
N VAL A 88 -7.84 6.97 -2.74
CA VAL A 88 -7.31 8.23 -2.20
C VAL A 88 -8.41 8.94 -1.40
N LYS A 89 -8.11 9.35 -0.17
CA LYS A 89 -9.05 10.06 0.70
C LYS A 89 -9.58 11.32 0.02
N GLY A 90 -10.91 11.46 -0.05
CA GLY A 90 -11.57 12.55 -0.77
C GLY A 90 -11.68 12.37 -2.28
N HIS A 91 -11.10 11.32 -2.84
CA HIS A 91 -11.05 11.01 -4.27
C HIS A 91 -11.40 9.53 -4.53
N PRO A 92 -12.67 9.11 -4.31
CA PRO A 92 -13.09 7.71 -4.43
C PRO A 92 -12.97 7.12 -5.85
N GLU A 93 -12.83 7.96 -6.87
CA GLU A 93 -12.55 7.55 -8.24
C GLU A 93 -11.11 7.04 -8.44
N ARG A 94 -10.18 7.45 -7.57
CA ARG A 94 -8.76 7.06 -7.60
C ARG A 94 -8.56 5.81 -6.74
N MET A 95 -8.98 4.68 -7.30
CA MET A 95 -8.93 3.37 -6.64
C MET A 95 -7.56 2.72 -6.80
N LEU A 96 -7.16 1.97 -5.77
CA LEU A 96 -5.97 1.13 -5.77
C LEU A 96 -6.35 -0.28 -5.30
N LYS A 97 -5.86 -1.29 -6.01
CA LYS A 97 -5.84 -2.69 -5.56
C LYS A 97 -4.41 -3.13 -5.39
N ALA A 98 -4.14 -3.92 -4.36
CA ALA A 98 -2.82 -4.47 -4.15
C ALA A 98 -2.88 -5.90 -3.65
N TYR A 99 -1.85 -6.67 -3.97
CA TYR A 99 -1.66 -8.04 -3.53
C TYR A 99 -0.30 -8.15 -2.84
N ALA A 100 -0.29 -8.60 -1.59
CA ALA A 100 0.92 -8.77 -0.80
C ALA A 100 1.23 -10.24 -0.51
N VAL A 101 2.50 -10.60 -0.60
CA VAL A 101 3.02 -11.94 -0.30
C VAL A 101 4.11 -11.85 0.75
N PHE A 102 3.96 -12.60 1.84
CA PHE A 102 4.94 -12.70 2.91
C PHE A 102 6.26 -13.27 2.39
N LEU A 103 7.36 -12.60 2.70
CA LEU A 103 8.71 -13.02 2.34
C LEU A 103 9.45 -13.63 3.52
N THR A 104 9.59 -12.88 4.61
CA THR A 104 10.44 -13.26 5.73
C THR A 104 9.99 -12.59 7.03
N PRO A 105 10.17 -13.24 8.20
CA PRO A 105 9.97 -12.59 9.49
C PRO A 105 10.97 -11.45 9.71
N LEU A 106 10.65 -10.58 10.68
CA LEU A 106 11.60 -9.61 11.23
C LEU A 106 12.61 -10.30 12.16
N LEU A 107 13.75 -9.64 12.40
CA LEU A 107 14.76 -10.06 13.37
C LEU A 107 14.34 -9.75 14.81
#